data_AF-A0A067KV02-F1
#
_entry.id   AF-A0A067KV02-F1
#
_cell.length_a   1.000
_cell.length_b   1.000
_cell.length_c   1.000
_cell.angle_alpha   90.00
_cell.angle_beta   90.00
_cell.angle_gamma   90.00
#
_symmetry.space_group_name_H-M   'P 1'
#
loop_
_entity.id
_entity.type
_entity.pdbx_description
1 polymer ?
#
loop_
_entity_poly.entity_id
_entity_poly.type
_entity_poly.pdbx_seq_one_letter_code
_entity_poly.pdbx_strand_id
1 'polypeptide(L)' 'MASAVDATGNPIPTSAVLMASSRHIGTRCYEENVAFLKCKKKDPNPEKCLDKGQQVTRCVLGL' A
#
# COMPACT_ATOMS: atom_id res chain seq x y z
N MET A 1 18.65 4.63 15.41
CA MET A 1 17.76 5.12 14.34
C MET A 1 17.30 3.91 13.55
N ALA A 2 16.00 3.64 13.45
CA ALA A 2 15.50 2.51 12.67
C ALA A 2 15.72 2.78 11.18
N SER A 3 16.25 1.79 10.46
CA SER A 3 16.52 1.92 9.01
C SER A 3 15.21 1.89 8.22
N ALA A 4 15.11 2.69 7.15
CA ALA A 4 13.95 2.72 6.26
C ALA A 4 13.97 1.62 5.19
N VAL A 5 15.12 0.96 5.03
CA VAL A 5 15.37 -0.10 4.06
C VAL A 5 15.95 -1.34 4.75
N ASP A 6 15.68 -2.52 4.17
CA ASP A 6 16.27 -3.79 4.59
C ASP A 6 17.73 -3.94 4.13
N ALA A 7 18.36 -5.06 4.49
CA ALA A 7 19.76 -5.33 4.14
C ALA A 7 20.01 -5.49 2.62
N THR A 8 18.95 -5.71 1.84
CA THR A 8 18.97 -5.83 0.38
C THR A 8 18.53 -4.55 -0.34
N GLY A 9 18.20 -3.49 0.42
CA GLY A 9 17.79 -2.19 -0.11
C GLY A 9 16.29 -2.05 -0.39
N ASN A 10 15.45 -3.02 -0.04
CA ASN A 10 13.99 -2.87 -0.22
C ASN A 10 13.40 -1.96 0.86
N PRO A 11 12.37 -1.15 0.54
CA PRO A 11 11.69 -0.32 1.52
C PRO A 11 10.99 -1.18 2.57
N ILE A 12 11.19 -0.87 3.86
CA ILE A 12 10.46 -1.48 4.96
C ILE A 12 9.22 -0.63 5.24
N PRO A 13 7.99 -1.15 5.03
CA PRO A 13 6.76 -0.39 5.21
C PRO A 13 6.39 -0.25 6.70
N THR A 14 7.29 0.32 7.50
CA THR A 14 6.98 0.72 8.88
C THR A 14 5.93 1.83 8.90
N SER A 15 5.21 1.98 10.01
CA SER A 15 4.21 3.05 10.16
C SER A 15 4.80 4.44 9.93
N ALA A 16 6.04 4.69 10.37
CA ALA A 16 6.74 5.95 10.14
C ALA A 16 7.00 6.23 8.66
N VAL A 17 7.49 5.24 7.92
CA VAL A 17 7.73 5.34 6.46
C VAL A 17 6.42 5.57 5.71
N LEU A 18 5.37 4.81 6.03
CA LEU A 18 4.04 4.96 5.41
C LEU A 18 3.42 6.33 5.69
N MET A 19 3.58 6.85 6.91
CA MET A 19 3.06 8.17 7.27
C MET A 19 3.79 9.28 6.51
N ALA A 20 5.13 9.21 6.45
CA ALA A 20 5.96 10.17 5.72
C ALA A 20 5.64 10.16 4.22
N SER A 21 5.43 8.98 3.63
CA SER A 21 5.14 8.81 2.20
C SER A 21 3.65 8.97 1.84
N SER A 22 2.76 9.17 2.82
CA SER A 22 1.30 9.12 2.63
C SER A 22 0.77 10.06 1.55
N ARG A 23 1.31 11.29 1.44
CA ARG A 23 0.97 12.27 0.39
C ARG A 23 1.32 11.75 -1.01
N HIS A 24 2.47 11.13 -1.16
CA HIS A 24 2.94 10.56 -2.42
C HIS A 24 2.15 9.31 -2.78
N ILE A 25 1.90 8.43 -1.82
CA ILE A 25 1.07 7.24 -1.99
C ILE A 25 -0.35 7.63 -2.42
N GLY A 26 -0.95 8.62 -1.75
CA GLY A 26 -2.31 9.07 -2.03
C GLY A 26 -2.49 9.73 -3.39
N THR A 27 -1.42 10.21 -4.02
CA THR A 27 -1.46 10.80 -5.38
C THR A 27 -1.09 9.78 -6.45
N ARG A 28 -0.06 8.97 -6.22
CA ARG A 28 0.48 8.03 -7.21
C ARG A 28 -0.27 6.70 -7.28
N CYS A 29 -0.80 6.22 -6.16
CA CYS A 29 -1.54 4.95 -6.05
C CYS A 29 -3.02 5.17 -5.73
N TYR A 30 -3.58 6.32 -6.16
CA TYR A 30 -4.95 6.71 -5.83
C TYR A 30 -5.97 5.70 -6.36
N GLU A 31 -5.80 5.27 -7.62
CA GLU A 31 -6.77 4.42 -8.31
C GLU A 31 -6.85 3.03 -7.69
N GLU A 32 -5.70 2.41 -7.40
CA GLU A 32 -5.59 1.11 -6.73
C GLU A 32 -6.22 1.17 -5.34
N ASN A 33 -5.91 2.23 -4.58
CA ASN A 33 -6.45 2.42 -3.23
C ASN A 33 -7.97 2.55 -3.25
N VAL A 34 -8.52 3.35 -4.17
CA VAL A 34 -9.97 3.52 -4.31
C VAL A 34 -10.63 2.22 -4.77
N ALA A 35 -10.02 1.48 -5.69
CA ALA A 35 -10.54 0.18 -6.14
C ALA A 35 -10.60 -0.83 -4.99
N PHE A 36 -9.57 -0.90 -4.15
CA PHE A 36 -9.54 -1.74 -2.96
C PHE A 36 -10.62 -1.35 -1.94
N LEU A 37 -10.79 -0.05 -1.67
CA LEU A 37 -11.83 0.44 -0.76
C LEU A 37 -13.25 0.17 -1.28
N LYS A 38 -13.49 0.35 -2.59
CA LYS A 38 -14.77 0.00 -3.21
C LYS A 38 -15.06 -1.50 -3.09
N CYS A 39 -14.05 -2.35 -3.30
CA CYS A 39 -14.20 -3.79 -3.13
C CYS A 39 -14.60 -4.14 -1.68
N LYS A 40 -13.88 -3.64 -0.68
CA LYS A 40 -14.19 -3.87 0.75
C LYS A 40 -15.56 -3.34 1.16
N LYS A 41 -16.03 -2.25 0.55
CA LYS A 41 -17.36 -1.69 0.81
C LYS A 41 -18.47 -2.58 0.24
N LYS A 42 -18.21 -3.29 -0.87
CA LYS A 42 -19.18 -4.18 -1.51
C LYS A 42 -19.31 -5.51 -0.77
N ASP A 43 -18.18 -6.09 -0.36
CA ASP A 43 -18.13 -7.39 0.33
C ASP A 43 -17.05 -7.33 1.43
N PRO A 44 -17.41 -7.58 2.70
CA PRO A 44 -16.45 -7.58 3.80
C PRO A 44 -15.52 -8.80 3.81
N ASN A 45 -15.73 -9.81 2.95
CA ASN A 45 -14.86 -10.98 2.87
C ASN A 45 -13.45 -10.56 2.37
N PRO A 46 -12.40 -10.76 3.19
CA PRO A 46 -11.05 -10.33 2.85
C PRO A 46 -10.46 -11.03 1.61
N GLU A 47 -10.85 -12.27 1.31
CA GLU A 47 -10.32 -13.03 0.17
C GLU A 47 -10.80 -12.47 -1.17
N LYS A 48 -12.01 -11.89 -1.21
CA LYS A 48 -12.60 -11.35 -2.44
C LYS A 48 -11.87 -10.11 -2.98
N CYS A 49 -11.14 -9.41 -2.14
CA CYS A 49 -10.41 -8.19 -2.49
C CYS A 49 -8.89 -8.38 -2.52
N LEU A 50 -8.40 -9.62 -2.42
CA LEU A 50 -6.98 -9.93 -2.28
C LEU A 50 -6.16 -9.49 -3.51
N ASP A 51 -6.70 -9.68 -4.73
CA ASP A 51 -6.09 -9.16 -5.97
C ASP A 51 -5.90 -7.63 -5.94
N LYS A 52 -6.92 -6.89 -5.48
CA LYS A 52 -6.84 -5.43 -5.34
C LYS A 52 -5.88 -5.00 -4.23
N GLY A 53 -5.82 -5.76 -3.13
CA GLY A 53 -4.84 -5.55 -2.08
C GLY A 53 -3.40 -5.74 -2.58
N GLN A 54 -3.15 -6.77 -3.38
CA GLN A 54 -1.84 -7.00 -4.01
C GLN A 54 -1.46 -5.87 -4.97
N GLN A 55 -2.41 -5.34 -5.74
CA GLN A 55 -2.19 -4.20 -6.64
C GLN A 55 -1.80 -2.93 -5.87
N VAL A 56 -2.51 -2.62 -4.78
CA VAL A 56 -2.16 -1.50 -3.89
C VAL A 56 -0.75 -1.67 -3.32
N THR A 57 -0.43 -2.84 -2.75
CA THR A 57 0.88 -3.10 -2.15
C THR A 57 2.00 -3.03 -3.19
N ARG A 58 1.78 -3.56 -4.40
CA ARG A 58 2.74 -3.46 -5.51
C ARG A 58 2.99 -2.01 -5.91
N CYS A 59 1.95 -1.19 -6.02
CA CYS A 59 2.11 0.24 -6.32
C CYS A 59 2.91 0.94 -5.22
N VAL A 60 2.54 0.75 -3.95
CA VAL A 60 3.19 1.42 -2.81
C VAL A 60 4.66 1.03 -2.66
N LEU A 61 5.02 -0.24 -2.83
CA LEU A 61 6.40 -0.70 -2.72
C LEU A 61 7.23 -0.41 -3.98
N GLY A 62 6.60 -0.01 -5.09
CA GLY A 62 7.26 0.37 -6.34
C GLY A 62 7.49 1.87 -6.50
N LEU A 63 7.11 2.69 -5.52
CA LEU A 63 7.42 4.14 -5.47
C LEU A 63 8.86 4.38 -5.03
#